data_AF-S0FPV0-F1
#
_entry.id   AF-S0FPV0-F1
#
_cell.length_a   1.000
_cell.length_b   1.000
_cell.length_c   1.000
_cell.angle_alpha   90.00
_cell.angle_beta   90.00
_cell.angle_gamma   90.00
#
_symmetry.space_group_name_H-M   'P 1'
#
loop_
_entity.id
_entity.type
_entity.pdbx_description
1 polymer ?
#
loop_
_entity_poly.entity_id
_entity_poly.type
_entity_poly.pdbx_seq_one_letter_code
_entity_poly.pdbx_strand_id
1 'polypeptide(L)' 'MAERCELYDRECIDCGECDLCDLDPSKHCDDCGRCIEEPEDYRSITVEDFFKQNVTKEQLKRMEKKLLERQAEIEGKQKG' A
#
# COMPACT_ATOMS: atom_id res chain seq x y z
N MET A 1 -8.83 39.79 -5.97
CA MET A 1 -8.79 38.53 -6.74
C MET A 1 -9.97 37.71 -6.27
N ALA A 2 -10.77 37.16 -7.17
CA ALA A 2 -11.85 36.24 -6.81
C ALA A 2 -11.26 34.85 -6.55
N GLU A 3 -11.72 34.17 -5.51
CA GLU A 3 -11.31 32.79 -5.21
C GLU A 3 -11.95 31.81 -6.20
N ARG A 4 -11.26 30.71 -6.51
CA ARG A 4 -11.77 29.62 -7.37
C ARG A 4 -12.57 28.65 -6.52
N CYS A 5 -13.64 28.07 -7.08
CA CYS A 5 -14.40 27.03 -6.41
C CYS A 5 -13.57 25.73 -6.33
N GLU A 6 -13.63 25.04 -5.18
CA GLU A 6 -12.88 23.79 -4.96
C GLU A 6 -13.47 22.59 -5.72
N LEU A 7 -14.79 22.59 -5.93
CA LEU A 7 -15.51 21.47 -6.56
C LEU A 7 -15.71 21.64 -8.08
N TYR A 8 -15.73 22.87 -8.59
CA TYR A 8 -16.10 23.17 -9.97
C TYR A 8 -15.14 24.18 -10.59
N ASP A 9 -14.89 24.09 -11.91
CA ASP A 9 -14.04 25.06 -12.62
C ASP A 9 -14.80 26.37 -12.92
N ARG A 10 -15.07 27.14 -11.86
CA ARG A 10 -15.72 28.47 -11.88
C ARG A 10 -15.22 29.32 -10.70
N GLU A 11 -15.56 30.61 -10.70
CA GLU A 11 -15.37 31.46 -9.52
C GLU A 11 -16.24 30.98 -8.35
N CYS A 12 -15.74 31.15 -7.13
CA CYS A 12 -16.50 30.81 -5.93
C CYS A 12 -17.74 31.71 -5.82
N ILE A 13 -18.87 31.11 -5.47
CA ILE A 13 -20.16 31.79 -5.28
C ILE A 13 -20.70 31.61 -3.85
N ASP A 14 -19.84 31.19 -2.91
CA ASP A 14 -20.17 30.95 -1.50
C ASP A 14 -21.40 30.06 -1.29
N CYS A 15 -21.49 28.95 -2.05
CA CYS A 15 -22.63 28.03 -1.97
C CYS A 15 -22.60 27.09 -0.75
N GLY A 16 -21.46 26.95 -0.06
CA GLY A 16 -21.30 26.09 1.13
C GLY A 16 -21.34 24.59 0.85
N GLU A 17 -21.33 24.17 -0.41
CA GLU A 17 -21.41 22.75 -0.79
C GLU A 17 -20.15 21.97 -0.37
N CYS A 18 -18.97 22.59 -0.50
CA CYS A 18 -17.70 22.01 -0.09
C CYS A 18 -17.55 21.82 1.43
N ASP A 19 -18.42 22.46 2.23
CA ASP A 19 -18.41 22.32 3.69
C ASP A 19 -19.19 21.09 4.17
N LEU A 20 -19.87 20.37 3.26
CA LEU A 20 -20.68 19.20 3.59
C LEU A 20 -19.90 17.90 3.41
N CYS A 21 -20.26 16.87 4.19
CA CYS A 21 -19.63 15.56 4.06
C CYS A 21 -20.14 14.82 2.81
N ASP A 22 -19.21 14.37 1.96
CA ASP A 22 -19.55 13.60 0.74
C ASP A 22 -20.35 12.31 1.03
N LEU A 23 -20.15 11.70 2.19
CA LEU A 23 -20.89 10.49 2.60
C LEU A 23 -22.23 10.78 3.26
N ASP A 24 -22.39 11.95 3.87
CA ASP A 24 -23.60 12.36 4.59
C ASP A 24 -23.85 13.86 4.39
N PRO A 25 -24.68 14.24 3.40
CA PRO A 25 -24.99 15.64 3.10
C PRO A 25 -25.69 16.40 4.23
N SER A 26 -26.13 15.72 5.30
CA SER A 26 -26.72 16.37 6.48
C SER A 26 -25.67 16.86 7.50
N LYS A 27 -24.41 16.48 7.32
CA LYS A 27 -23.29 16.77 8.23
C LYS A 27 -22.29 17.75 7.58
N HIS A 28 -21.74 18.66 8.40
CA HIS A 28 -20.56 19.44 8.00
C HIS A 28 -19.30 18.57 8.03
N CYS A 29 -18.46 18.67 7.00
CA CYS A 29 -17.19 17.95 6.93
C CYS A 29 -16.32 18.28 8.15
N ASP A 30 -15.75 17.23 8.75
CA ASP A 30 -14.85 17.30 9.91
C ASP A 30 -13.48 16.69 9.56
N ASP A 31 -13.13 16.68 8.28
CA ASP A 31 -11.88 16.14 7.73
C ASP A 31 -11.56 14.70 8.16
N CYS A 32 -12.59 13.89 8.43
CA CYS A 32 -12.38 12.51 8.91
C CYS A 32 -11.82 11.54 7.86
N GLY A 33 -11.76 11.94 6.58
CA GLY A 33 -11.16 11.17 5.49
C GLY A 33 -11.90 9.90 5.07
N ARG A 34 -13.08 9.60 5.65
CA ARG A 34 -13.82 8.36 5.35
C ARG A 34 -14.42 8.30 3.95
N CYS A 35 -14.65 9.45 3.31
CA CYS A 35 -15.13 9.55 1.94
C CYS A 35 -14.03 9.27 0.90
N ILE A 36 -12.78 9.33 1.33
CA ILE A 36 -11.63 8.97 0.51
C ILE A 36 -11.59 7.45 0.55
N GLU A 37 -12.06 6.79 -0.51
CA GLU A 37 -11.72 5.40 -0.74
C GLU A 37 -10.19 5.34 -0.70
N GLU A 38 -9.59 4.62 0.25
CA GLU A 38 -8.17 4.34 0.17
C GLU A 38 -7.96 3.63 -1.17
N PRO A 39 -7.30 4.23 -2.19
CA PRO A 39 -6.54 3.38 -3.05
C PRO A 39 -5.60 2.66 -2.08
N GLU A 40 -5.51 1.34 -2.16
CA GLU A 40 -4.29 0.70 -1.71
C GLU A 40 -3.18 1.39 -2.51
N ASP A 41 -2.58 2.44 -1.92
CA ASP A 41 -1.57 3.31 -2.56
C ASP A 41 -0.46 2.44 -3.18
N TYR A 42 -0.33 1.22 -2.64
CA TYR A 42 0.44 0.14 -3.19
C TYR A 42 -0.36 -1.17 -3.16
N ARG A 43 -0.33 -1.90 -4.28
CA ARG A 43 -0.66 -3.33 -4.24
C ARG A 43 0.32 -4.02 -3.30
N SER A 44 -0.20 -4.66 -2.26
CA SER A 44 0.61 -5.43 -1.32
C SER A 44 0.46 -6.93 -1.59
N ILE A 45 1.52 -7.68 -1.30
CA ILE A 45 1.51 -9.14 -1.28
C ILE A 45 2.40 -9.58 -0.12
N THR A 46 1.96 -10.59 0.64
CA THR A 46 2.81 -11.15 1.69
C THR A 46 3.95 -11.94 1.05
N VAL A 47 5.10 -12.03 1.74
CA VAL A 47 6.21 -12.87 1.28
C VAL A 47 5.74 -14.32 1.11
N GLU A 48 4.92 -14.81 2.04
CA GLU A 48 4.33 -16.15 2.00
C GLU A 48 3.49 -16.39 0.75
N ASP A 49 2.61 -15.46 0.40
CA ASP A 49 1.75 -15.59 -0.79
C ASP A 49 2.54 -15.44 -2.08
N PHE A 50 3.56 -14.58 -2.09
CA PHE A 50 4.50 -14.50 -3.20
C PHE A 50 5.16 -15.86 -3.45
N PHE A 51 5.66 -16.54 -2.40
CA PHE A 51 6.27 -17.86 -2.52
C PHE A 51 5.29 -18.91 -3.03
N LYS A 52 4.05 -18.94 -2.53
CA LYS A 52 3.01 -19.88 -2.99
C LYS A 52 2.68 -19.72 -4.48
N GLN A 53 2.64 -18.48 -4.96
CA GLN A 53 2.24 -18.17 -6.33
C GLN A 53 3.39 -18.27 -7.33
N ASN A 54 4.61 -17.92 -6.92
CA ASN A 54 5.71 -17.67 -7.87
C ASN A 54 6.89 -18.64 -7.73
N VAL A 55 6.90 -19.51 -6.72
CA VAL A 55 8.05 -20.40 -6.46
C VAL A 55 7.61 -21.86 -6.44
N THR A 56 8.24 -22.68 -7.28
CA THR A 56 8.01 -24.12 -7.33
C THR A 56 8.72 -24.85 -6.20
N LYS A 57 8.21 -26.03 -5.84
CA LYS A 57 8.85 -26.92 -4.85
C LYS A 57 10.29 -27.27 -5.20
N GLU A 58 10.60 -27.42 -6.48
CA GLU A 58 11.96 -27.74 -6.95
C GLU A 58 12.91 -26.54 -6.79
N GLN A 59 12.42 -25.31 -7.02
CA GLN A 59 13.21 -24.11 -6.74
C GLN A 59 13.50 -23.97 -5.24
N LEU A 60 12.51 -24.23 -4.37
CA LEU A 60 12.69 -24.21 -2.91
C LEU A 60 13.78 -25.19 -2.46
N LYS A 61 13.69 -26.46 -2.86
CA LYS A 61 14.69 -27.49 -2.53
C LYS A 61 16.11 -27.09 -2.96
N ARG A 62 16.24 -26.48 -4.15
CA ARG A 62 17.53 -26.03 -4.66
C ARG A 62 18.10 -24.88 -3.83
N MET A 63 17.26 -23.96 -3.36
CA MET A 63 17.67 -22.87 -2.47
C MET A 63 18.09 -23.39 -1.10
N GLU A 64 17.33 -24.31 -0.50
CA GLU A 64 17.66 -24.95 0.77
C GLU A 64 19.01 -25.68 0.71
N LYS A 65 19.26 -26.45 -0.36
CA LYS A 65 20.54 -27.13 -0.58
C LYS A 65 21.71 -26.15 -0.59
N LYS A 66 21.57 -25.03 -1.33
CA LYS A 66 22.62 -23.99 -1.40
C LYS A 66 22.87 -23.31 -0.06
N LEU A 67 21.83 -23.10 0.75
CA LEU A 67 21.97 -22.53 2.09
C LEU A 67 22.74 -23.46 3.01
N LEU A 68 22.43 -24.77 2.98
CA LEU A 68 23.15 -25.79 3.76
C LEU A 68 24.63 -25.89 3.35
N GLU A 69 24.92 -25.88 2.05
CA GLU A 69 26.29 -25.91 1.52
C GLU A 69 27.09 -24.69 2.00
N ARG A 70 26.51 -23.49 1.90
CA ARG A 70 27.15 -22.25 2.36
C ARG A 70 27.35 -22.21 3.88
N GLN A 71 26.42 -22.75 4.65
CA GLN A 71 26.57 -22.86 6.11
C GLN A 71 27.76 -23.77 6.46
N ALA A 72 27.87 -24.92 5.81
CA ALA A 72 28.98 -25.86 6.02
C ALA A 72 30.35 -25.23 5.66
N GLU A 73 30.41 -24.41 4.58
CA GLU A 73 31.62 -23.67 4.22
C GLU A 73 32.03 -22.65 5.28
N ILE A 74 31.06 -21.93 5.86
CA ILE A 74 31.32 -20.94 6.92
C ILE A 74 31.83 -21.64 8.19
N GLU A 75 31.19 -22.74 8.58
CA GLU A 75 31.59 -23.54 9.75
C GLU A 75 32.97 -24.19 9.55
N GLY A 76 33.29 -24.64 8.33
CA GLY A 76 34.62 -25.15 7.99
C GLY A 76 35.72 -24.10 8.09
N LYS A 77 35.42 -22.84 7.76
CA LYS A 77 36.36 -21.70 7.87
C LYS A 77 36.57 -21.21 9.30
N GLN A 78 35.63 -21.47 10.22
CA GLN A 78 35.77 -21.10 11.63
C GLN A 78 36.60 -22.10 12.46
N LYS A 79 36.93 -23.28 11.87
CA LYS A 79 37.68 -24.36 12.54
C LYS A 79 39.12 -24.53 12.04
N GLY A 80 39.58 -23.70 11.11
CA GLY A 80 40.96 -23.67 10.60
C GLY A 80 41.65 -22.36 10.95
#